data_AF-A0A9D6NK40-F1
#
_entry.id   AF-A0A9D6NK40-F1
#
_cell.length_a   1.000
_cell.length_b   1.000
_cell.length_c   1.000
_cell.angle_alpha   90.00
_cell.angle_beta   90.00
_cell.angle_gamma   90.00
#
_symmetry.space_group_name_H-M   'P 1'
#
loop_
_entity.id
_entity.type
_entity.pdbx_description
1 polymer ?
#
loop_
_entity_poly.entity_id
_entity_poly.type
_entity_poly.pdbx_seq_one_letter_code
_entity_poly.pdbx_strand_id
1 'polypeptide(L)'
;MSVEIISKVANPVHCSNCDSIATIKYGTYKGVQRYYCKVCNRKFKADDTLFHMKLDTNLISSALNMYYEGMSIKAIRRYLLQEHNHAPSTATIYEWIQKYTQYATDSIKDYHPKVGNVWVADETVLKIDGQNTWFWDLMDSKTKYLLSSRVSRSRTTRDAQILMDRAIKTAGKAPQTVLTDKLASYLDVDYGKETEHQQGSPFRFKETGESTAEIERFHGTLKARTKVMRGLKNIETAVDFTQGWLAHYNYLRPHEGLNDKTPAQEAGLAYPYRNWQDIIRNHTPSVKVIIEHQPRDRVKLPIIQVGRPRRNRISQLTSKVTPKPPRFAKGDYYTGKGMISRHPFKGGRARRGRLV
;
A
#
# COMPACT_ATOMS: atom_id res chain seq x y z
N MET A 1 44.98 -32.79 45.44
CA MET A 1 43.86 -32.51 44.52
C MET A 1 43.44 -31.08 44.72
N SER A 2 43.91 -30.19 43.86
CA SER A 2 43.63 -28.76 43.87
C SER A 2 42.23 -28.53 43.30
N VAL A 3 41.33 -27.92 44.08
CA VAL A 3 40.01 -27.52 43.60
C VAL A 3 40.16 -26.21 42.86
N GLU A 4 40.06 -26.24 41.53
CA GLU A 4 39.97 -25.04 40.71
C GLU A 4 38.66 -24.30 41.01
N ILE A 5 38.80 -23.10 41.56
CA ILE A 5 37.70 -22.14 41.71
C ILE A 5 37.40 -21.60 40.31
N ILE A 6 36.37 -22.13 39.65
CA ILE A 6 35.80 -21.53 38.44
C ILE A 6 35.13 -20.23 38.86
N SER A 7 35.87 -19.12 38.76
CA SER A 7 35.30 -17.78 38.88
C SER A 7 34.25 -17.62 37.78
N LYS A 8 32.98 -17.41 38.16
CA LYS A 8 31.91 -16.98 37.25
C LYS A 8 32.33 -15.67 36.58
N VAL A 9 32.86 -15.74 35.37
CA VAL A 9 33.08 -14.55 34.54
C VAL A 9 31.70 -13.97 34.24
N ALA A 10 31.38 -12.83 34.83
CA ALA A 10 30.16 -12.12 34.50
C ALA A 10 30.24 -11.69 33.03
N ASN A 11 29.26 -12.10 32.21
CA ASN A 11 29.22 -11.70 30.80
C ASN A 11 29.30 -10.16 30.71
N PRO A 12 30.24 -9.62 29.89
CA PRO A 12 30.41 -8.19 29.75
C PRO A 12 29.13 -7.56 29.18
N VAL A 13 28.72 -6.42 29.71
CA VAL A 13 27.54 -5.69 29.24
C VAL A 13 27.94 -4.81 28.07
N HIS A 14 27.39 -5.10 26.89
CA HIS A 14 27.62 -4.33 25.68
C HIS A 14 26.77 -3.05 25.66
N CYS A 15 27.36 -1.96 25.17
CA CYS A 15 26.62 -0.71 25.02
C CYS A 15 25.58 -0.79 23.90
N SER A 16 24.30 -0.59 24.20
CA SER A 16 23.21 -0.63 23.20
C SER A 16 23.30 0.41 22.06
N ASN A 17 24.27 1.33 22.08
CA ASN A 17 24.43 2.40 21.09
C ASN A 17 25.70 2.26 20.24
N CYS A 18 26.76 1.63 20.75
CA CYS A 18 28.04 1.52 20.03
C CYS A 18 28.71 0.15 20.18
N ASP A 19 28.01 -0.79 20.81
CA ASP A 19 28.41 -2.18 21.06
C ASP A 19 29.71 -2.38 21.87
N SER A 20 30.32 -1.29 22.35
CA SER A 20 31.51 -1.35 23.20
C SER A 20 31.25 -2.05 24.52
N ILE A 21 32.19 -2.89 24.95
CA ILE A 21 32.24 -3.54 26.27
C ILE A 21 32.75 -2.61 27.38
N ALA A 22 33.24 -1.41 27.04
CA ALA A 22 33.75 -0.44 28.00
C ALA A 22 32.61 0.27 28.72
N THR A 23 31.85 -0.50 29.50
CA THR A 23 30.64 -0.05 30.20
C THR A 23 30.79 -0.23 31.70
N ILE A 24 30.16 0.67 32.47
CA ILE A 24 30.17 0.62 33.93
C ILE A 24 28.73 0.71 34.45
N LYS A 25 28.47 0.11 35.62
CA LYS A 25 27.20 0.33 36.32
C LYS A 25 27.08 1.80 36.70
N TYR A 26 25.92 2.39 36.43
CA TYR A 26 25.63 3.81 36.64
C TYR A 26 24.31 3.98 37.42
N GLY A 27 24.27 3.46 38.64
CA GLY A 27 23.10 3.54 39.52
C GLY A 27 21.88 2.75 39.02
N THR A 28 20.75 2.94 39.70
CA THR A 28 19.48 2.29 39.39
C THR A 28 18.37 3.33 39.24
N TYR A 29 17.36 3.04 38.42
CA TYR A 29 16.16 3.88 38.31
C TYR A 29 14.92 3.00 38.25
N LYS A 30 13.98 3.20 39.18
CA LYS A 30 12.77 2.39 39.34
C LYS A 30 13.07 0.87 39.36
N GLY A 31 14.11 0.48 40.11
CA GLY A 31 14.54 -0.92 40.26
C GLY A 31 15.34 -1.48 39.08
N VAL A 32 15.51 -0.74 37.98
CA VAL A 32 16.27 -1.20 36.81
C VAL A 32 17.71 -0.66 36.86
N GLN A 33 18.69 -1.56 36.71
CA GLN A 33 20.11 -1.22 36.62
C GLN A 33 20.41 -0.40 35.36
N ARG A 34 21.10 0.73 35.54
CA ARG A 34 21.60 1.57 34.44
C ARG A 34 23.10 1.37 34.26
N TYR A 35 23.56 1.60 33.04
CA TYR A 35 24.95 1.52 32.65
C TYR A 35 25.38 2.80 31.94
N TYR A 36 26.67 3.10 31.98
CA TYR A 36 27.29 4.21 31.27
C TYR A 36 28.39 3.66 30.37
N CYS A 37 28.38 4.03 29.10
CA CYS A 37 29.43 3.65 28.16
C CYS A 37 30.53 4.71 28.15
N LYS A 38 31.78 4.29 28.37
CA LYS A 38 32.96 5.15 28.36
C LYS A 38 33.40 5.57 26.95
N VAL A 39 32.92 4.90 25.91
CA VAL A 39 33.26 5.22 24.51
C VAL A 39 32.32 6.27 23.94
N CYS A 40 31.01 6.02 23.98
CA CYS A 40 30.02 6.96 23.42
C CYS A 40 29.47 7.96 24.45
N ASN A 41 29.90 7.89 25.71
CA ASN A 41 29.47 8.77 26.81
C ASN A 41 27.96 8.78 27.07
N ARG A 42 27.25 7.70 26.72
CA ARG A 42 25.79 7.58 26.89
C ARG A 42 25.42 6.65 28.05
N LYS A 43 24.31 7.00 28.70
CA LYS A 43 23.63 6.16 29.69
C LYS A 43 22.66 5.22 28.98
N PHE A 44 22.66 3.95 29.35
CA PHE A 44 21.80 2.93 28.75
C PHE A 44 21.33 1.92 29.81
N LYS A 45 20.45 1.00 29.43
CA LYS A 45 20.07 -0.17 30.25
C LYS A 45 20.68 -1.41 29.58
N ALA A 46 20.98 -2.44 30.35
CA ALA A 46 21.43 -3.71 29.77
C ALA A 46 20.30 -4.50 29.09
N ASP A 47 19.04 -4.08 29.26
CA ASP A 47 17.92 -4.67 28.52
C ASP A 47 17.85 -4.08 27.10
N ASP A 48 17.17 -4.80 26.22
CA ASP A 48 16.95 -4.42 24.82
C ASP A 48 15.93 -3.27 24.65
N THR A 49 15.60 -2.55 25.73
CA THR A 49 14.64 -1.43 25.69
C THR A 49 15.34 -0.12 25.33
N LEU A 50 14.76 0.61 24.37
CA LEU A 50 15.27 1.95 24.04
C LEU A 50 15.14 2.91 25.23
N PHE A 51 16.02 3.92 25.26
CA PHE A 51 15.98 4.96 26.29
C PHE A 51 14.58 5.62 26.33
N HIS A 52 13.99 5.72 27.53
CA HIS A 52 12.59 6.12 27.81
C HIS A 52 11.47 5.17 27.37
N MET A 53 11.76 4.06 26.69
CA MET A 53 10.77 3.06 26.37
C MET A 53 10.69 1.98 27.45
N LYS A 54 9.47 1.48 27.67
CA LYS A 54 9.19 0.42 28.65
C LYS A 54 9.21 -0.98 28.04
N LEU A 55 9.18 -1.07 26.71
CA LEU A 55 9.06 -2.33 25.97
C LEU A 55 10.30 -2.56 25.13
N ASP A 56 10.64 -3.83 24.96
CA ASP A 56 11.70 -4.28 24.07
C ASP A 56 11.38 -3.86 22.62
N THR A 57 12.40 -3.35 21.94
CA THR A 57 12.41 -3.14 20.49
C THR A 57 11.88 -4.31 19.68
N ASN A 58 12.10 -5.56 20.10
CA ASN A 58 11.55 -6.77 19.46
C ASN A 58 10.01 -6.72 19.42
N LEU A 59 9.36 -6.36 20.52
CA LEU A 59 7.91 -6.30 20.60
C LEU A 59 7.33 -5.15 19.75
N ILE A 60 8.05 -4.04 19.67
CA ILE A 60 7.67 -2.91 18.83
C ILE A 60 7.84 -3.26 17.34
N SER A 61 8.95 -3.93 17.00
CA SER A 61 9.21 -4.50 15.67
C SER A 61 8.09 -5.47 15.26
N SER A 62 7.72 -6.41 16.13
CA SER A 62 6.61 -7.35 15.90
C SER A 62 5.28 -6.61 15.70
N ALA A 63 5.00 -5.58 16.50
CA ALA A 63 3.80 -4.77 16.33
C ALA A 63 3.74 -4.06 14.97
N LEU A 64 4.87 -3.52 14.49
CA LEU A 64 4.97 -2.91 13.15
C LEU A 64 4.78 -3.95 12.05
N ASN A 65 5.44 -5.10 12.17
CA ASN A 65 5.31 -6.18 11.18
C ASN A 65 3.86 -6.67 11.09
N MET A 66 3.24 -6.98 12.23
CA MET A 66 1.82 -7.39 12.30
C MET A 66 0.89 -6.31 11.76
N TYR A 67 1.20 -5.04 12.02
CA TYR A 67 0.42 -3.93 11.49
C TYR A 67 0.44 -3.96 9.97
N TYR A 68 1.60 -3.99 9.33
CA TYR A 68 1.65 -3.99 7.87
C TYR A 68 1.13 -5.29 7.25
N GLU A 69 1.36 -6.44 7.88
CA GLU A 69 0.83 -7.75 7.44
C GLU A 69 -0.69 -7.94 7.65
N GLY A 70 -1.43 -6.93 8.11
CA GLY A 70 -2.89 -6.97 8.08
C GLY A 70 -3.58 -6.84 9.43
N MET A 71 -2.88 -6.95 10.56
CA MET A 71 -3.53 -6.95 11.87
C MET A 71 -4.03 -5.56 12.27
N SER A 72 -5.23 -5.50 12.85
CA SER A 72 -5.72 -4.26 13.46
C SER A 72 -4.91 -3.92 14.71
N ILE A 73 -4.80 -2.63 15.06
CA ILE A 73 -4.14 -2.17 16.30
C ILE A 73 -4.74 -2.86 17.55
N LYS A 74 -6.05 -3.12 17.56
CA LYS A 74 -6.71 -3.86 18.64
C LYS A 74 -6.28 -5.32 18.69
N ALA A 75 -6.08 -5.97 17.55
CA ALA A 75 -5.58 -7.34 17.48
C ALA A 75 -4.12 -7.42 17.96
N ILE A 76 -3.28 -6.48 17.54
CA ILE A 76 -1.88 -6.37 17.99
C ILE A 76 -1.82 -6.20 19.51
N ARG A 77 -2.65 -5.30 20.07
CA ARG A 77 -2.73 -5.13 21.53
C ARG A 77 -3.11 -6.44 22.24
N ARG A 78 -4.07 -7.20 21.71
CA ARG A 78 -4.48 -8.48 22.30
C ARG A 78 -3.34 -9.50 22.25
N TYR A 79 -2.66 -9.60 21.11
CA TYR A 79 -1.48 -10.46 20.96
C TYR A 79 -0.40 -10.12 22.00
N LEU A 80 -0.02 -8.86 22.13
CA LEU A 80 0.98 -8.42 23.11
C LEU A 80 0.58 -8.73 24.56
N LEU A 81 -0.72 -8.67 24.86
CA LEU A 81 -1.23 -9.04 26.18
C LEU A 81 -1.18 -10.56 26.42
N GLN A 82 -1.58 -11.36 25.43
CA GLN A 82 -1.67 -12.81 25.56
C GLN A 82 -0.30 -13.47 25.61
N GLU A 83 0.60 -13.10 24.70
CA GLU A 83 1.90 -13.78 24.55
C GLU A 83 3.01 -13.17 25.42
N HIS A 84 2.88 -11.88 25.76
CA HIS A 84 3.94 -11.13 26.42
C HIS A 84 3.48 -10.39 27.68
N ASN A 85 2.24 -10.61 28.14
CA ASN A 85 1.65 -9.98 29.32
C ASN A 85 1.80 -8.44 29.34
N HIS A 86 1.74 -7.82 28.14
CA HIS A 86 1.89 -6.39 27.96
C HIS A 86 0.69 -5.81 27.21
N ALA A 87 -0.01 -4.86 27.82
CA ALA A 87 -1.17 -4.20 27.23
C ALA A 87 -0.95 -2.71 26.95
N PRO A 88 -0.10 -2.32 25.98
CA PRO A 88 -0.02 -0.93 25.53
C PRO A 88 -1.39 -0.38 25.14
N SER A 89 -1.57 0.93 25.27
CA SER A 89 -2.78 1.57 24.74
C SER A 89 -2.78 1.48 23.21
N THR A 90 -3.96 1.53 22.58
CA THR A 90 -4.04 1.59 21.12
C THR A 90 -3.39 2.85 20.56
N ALA A 91 -3.37 3.95 21.31
CA ALA A 91 -2.69 5.18 20.94
C ALA A 91 -1.16 4.98 20.92
N THR A 92 -0.62 4.32 21.94
CA THR A 92 0.82 4.01 22.02
C THR A 92 1.29 3.14 20.84
N ILE A 93 0.51 2.12 20.46
CA ILE A 93 0.85 1.29 19.29
C ILE A 93 0.80 2.13 18.00
N TYR A 94 -0.21 3.00 17.87
CA TYR A 94 -0.33 3.91 16.73
C TYR A 94 0.84 4.90 16.64
N GLU A 95 1.29 5.44 17.77
CA GLU A 95 2.48 6.31 17.84
C GLU A 95 3.74 5.56 17.41
N TRP A 96 3.91 4.30 17.80
CA TRP A 96 5.03 3.49 17.29
C TRP A 96 4.97 3.34 15.78
N ILE A 97 3.79 3.04 15.23
CA ILE A 97 3.58 2.94 13.80
C ILE A 97 3.98 4.26 13.12
N GLN A 98 3.41 5.39 13.53
CA GLN A 98 3.75 6.69 12.92
C GLN A 98 5.24 7.02 13.03
N LYS A 99 5.83 6.84 14.22
CA LYS A 99 7.24 7.17 14.47
C LYS A 99 8.17 6.34 13.59
N TYR A 100 8.03 5.02 13.63
CA TYR A 100 8.97 4.12 12.98
C TYR A 100 8.72 3.98 11.48
N THR A 101 7.49 4.27 11.02
CA THR A 101 7.24 4.53 9.60
C THR A 101 8.11 5.68 9.11
N GLN A 102 8.13 6.80 9.82
CA GLN A 102 8.94 7.95 9.42
C GLN A 102 10.44 7.62 9.40
N TYR A 103 10.90 6.76 10.32
CA TYR A 103 12.29 6.28 10.33
C TYR A 103 12.57 5.43 9.09
N ALA A 104 11.68 4.49 8.76
CA ALA A 104 11.82 3.64 7.57
C ALA A 104 11.71 4.43 6.25
N THR A 105 10.85 5.43 6.19
CA THR A 105 10.73 6.30 5.01
C THR A 105 11.95 7.20 4.87
N ASP A 106 12.53 7.68 5.98
CA ASP A 106 13.77 8.46 5.95
C ASP A 106 14.97 7.62 5.51
N SER A 107 15.07 6.38 6.00
CA SER A 107 16.19 5.48 5.69
C SER A 107 16.26 5.02 4.23
N ILE A 108 15.21 5.22 3.43
CA ILE A 108 15.15 4.77 2.03
C ILE A 108 15.24 5.91 1.02
N LYS A 109 15.35 7.18 1.45
CA LYS A 109 15.27 8.35 0.56
C LYS A 109 16.31 8.39 -0.55
N ASP A 110 17.52 7.90 -0.25
CA ASP A 110 18.68 8.01 -1.14
C ASP A 110 18.94 6.73 -1.95
N TYR A 111 18.01 5.76 -1.90
CA TYR A 111 18.15 4.49 -2.61
C TYR A 111 17.58 4.56 -4.03
N HIS A 112 18.38 4.10 -4.99
CA HIS A 112 18.01 4.00 -6.40
C HIS A 112 18.04 2.53 -6.87
N PRO A 113 16.88 1.89 -7.07
CA PRO A 113 16.79 0.47 -7.41
C PRO A 113 17.27 0.18 -8.84
N LYS A 114 17.97 -0.95 -9.04
CA LYS A 114 18.29 -1.46 -10.37
C LYS A 114 17.10 -2.26 -10.91
N VAL A 115 16.17 -1.56 -11.54
CA VAL A 115 14.93 -2.14 -12.08
C VAL A 115 15.06 -2.60 -13.54
N GLY A 116 14.16 -3.50 -13.95
CA GLY A 116 14.02 -3.97 -15.32
C GLY A 116 13.50 -2.91 -16.29
N ASN A 117 13.09 -3.38 -17.47
CA ASN A 117 12.62 -2.54 -18.57
C ASN A 117 11.10 -2.59 -18.77
N VAL A 118 10.40 -3.44 -18.01
CA VAL A 118 8.94 -3.58 -18.09
C VAL A 118 8.32 -3.21 -16.76
N TRP A 119 7.52 -2.16 -16.80
CA TRP A 119 6.81 -1.64 -15.63
C TRP A 119 5.32 -1.85 -15.78
N VAL A 120 4.65 -2.13 -14.66
CA VAL A 120 3.21 -2.37 -14.61
C VAL A 120 2.57 -1.30 -13.74
N ALA A 121 1.57 -0.61 -14.26
CA ALA A 121 0.79 0.39 -13.53
C ALA A 121 -0.70 0.03 -13.53
N ASP A 122 -1.33 0.24 -12.38
CA ASP A 122 -2.76 0.02 -12.19
C ASP A 122 -3.25 0.95 -11.06
N GLU A 123 -4.56 1.08 -10.95
CA GLU A 123 -5.19 1.86 -9.91
C GLU A 123 -6.38 1.15 -9.28
N THR A 124 -6.63 1.47 -8.02
CA THR A 124 -7.67 0.84 -7.25
C THR A 124 -8.38 1.81 -6.33
N VAL A 125 -9.63 1.50 -5.98
CA VAL A 125 -10.43 2.34 -5.07
C VAL A 125 -10.31 1.84 -3.65
N LEU A 126 -9.92 2.73 -2.75
CA LEU A 126 -10.01 2.54 -1.30
C LEU A 126 -11.02 3.53 -0.71
N LYS A 127 -11.66 3.18 0.40
CA LYS A 127 -12.55 4.07 1.13
C LYS A 127 -11.79 4.79 2.25
N ILE A 128 -11.76 6.11 2.19
CA ILE A 128 -11.16 7.00 3.19
C ILE A 128 -12.27 7.93 3.70
N ASP A 129 -12.55 7.89 5.00
CA ASP A 129 -13.64 8.65 5.64
C ASP A 129 -14.99 8.53 4.93
N GLY A 130 -15.32 7.33 4.46
CA GLY A 130 -16.56 7.07 3.69
C GLY A 130 -16.53 7.55 2.24
N GLN A 131 -15.47 8.21 1.78
CA GLN A 131 -15.29 8.69 0.41
C GLN A 131 -14.39 7.74 -0.39
N ASN A 132 -14.72 7.52 -1.67
CA ASN A 132 -13.87 6.77 -2.58
C ASN A 132 -12.62 7.59 -2.91
N THR A 133 -11.45 6.99 -2.76
CA THR A 133 -10.16 7.60 -3.11
C THR A 133 -9.39 6.61 -3.98
N TRP A 134 -8.72 7.11 -5.01
CA TRP A 134 -7.92 6.33 -5.93
C TRP A 134 -6.50 6.15 -5.39
N PHE A 135 -6.03 4.92 -5.42
CA PHE A 135 -4.66 4.52 -5.17
C PHE A 135 -4.07 4.06 -6.48
N TRP A 136 -2.98 4.68 -6.88
CA TRP A 136 -2.25 4.39 -8.09
C TRP A 136 -0.91 3.81 -7.70
N ASP A 137 -0.55 2.70 -8.31
CA ASP A 137 0.70 2.03 -8.03
C ASP A 137 1.39 1.70 -9.35
N LEU A 138 2.72 1.80 -9.35
CA LEU A 138 3.56 1.43 -10.48
C LEU A 138 4.74 0.63 -9.96
N MET A 139 4.92 -0.58 -10.47
CA MET A 139 5.99 -1.49 -10.07
C MET A 139 6.80 -2.01 -11.25
N ASP A 140 8.04 -2.37 -11.00
CA ASP A 140 8.87 -3.11 -11.95
C ASP A 140 8.47 -4.58 -11.96
N SER A 141 8.18 -5.14 -13.14
CA SER A 141 7.73 -6.54 -13.24
C SER A 141 8.84 -7.53 -12.86
N LYS A 142 10.11 -7.24 -13.14
CA LYS A 142 11.19 -8.19 -12.82
C LYS A 142 11.44 -8.30 -11.32
N THR A 143 11.69 -7.17 -10.66
CA THR A 143 12.11 -7.10 -9.25
C THR A 143 10.94 -7.00 -8.28
N LYS A 144 9.71 -6.82 -8.78
CA LYS A 144 8.50 -6.45 -8.03
C LYS A 144 8.65 -5.14 -7.25
N TYR A 145 9.69 -4.36 -7.50
CA TYR A 145 9.95 -3.14 -6.74
C TYR A 145 8.87 -2.10 -7.04
N LEU A 146 8.19 -1.63 -6.00
CA LEU A 146 7.18 -0.57 -6.11
C LEU A 146 7.89 0.78 -6.30
N LEU A 147 7.87 1.28 -7.53
CA LEU A 147 8.60 2.47 -7.96
C LEU A 147 7.89 3.77 -7.54
N SER A 148 6.56 3.75 -7.53
CA SER A 148 5.74 4.91 -7.22
C SER A 148 4.37 4.49 -6.71
N SER A 149 3.89 5.22 -5.71
CA SER A 149 2.51 5.14 -5.21
C SER A 149 1.93 6.53 -5.10
N ARG A 150 0.63 6.67 -5.41
CA ARG A 150 -0.08 7.94 -5.33
C ARG A 150 -1.51 7.75 -4.85
N VAL A 151 -1.91 8.60 -3.91
CA VAL A 151 -3.30 8.75 -3.46
C VAL A 151 -3.90 9.99 -4.14
N SER A 152 -5.06 9.86 -4.79
CA SER A 152 -5.76 10.98 -5.42
C SER A 152 -7.28 10.87 -5.29
N ARG A 153 -7.96 12.02 -5.22
CA ARG A 153 -9.44 12.08 -5.30
C ARG A 153 -9.95 12.06 -6.73
N SER A 154 -9.09 12.35 -7.70
CA SER A 154 -9.37 12.34 -9.13
C SER A 154 -8.86 11.05 -9.78
N ARG A 155 -9.46 10.67 -10.92
CA ARG A 155 -8.94 9.62 -11.80
C ARG A 155 -8.68 10.16 -13.20
N THR A 156 -7.52 10.80 -13.34
CA THR A 156 -7.18 11.61 -14.53
C THR A 156 -5.80 11.25 -15.08
N THR A 157 -5.56 11.62 -16.35
CA THR A 157 -4.24 11.52 -16.98
C THR A 157 -3.15 12.21 -16.18
N ARG A 158 -3.48 13.35 -15.54
CA ARG A 158 -2.53 14.06 -14.66
C ARG A 158 -2.09 13.21 -13.47
N ASP A 159 -2.99 12.39 -12.91
CA ASP A 159 -2.64 11.51 -11.80
C ASP A 159 -1.70 10.38 -12.25
N ALA A 160 -1.98 9.81 -13.43
CA ALA A 160 -1.12 8.81 -14.07
C ALA A 160 0.25 9.39 -14.48
N GLN A 161 0.30 10.64 -14.99
CA GLN A 161 1.56 11.31 -15.31
C GLN A 161 2.43 11.50 -14.07
N ILE A 162 1.85 12.00 -12.96
CA ILE A 162 2.61 12.18 -11.71
C ILE A 162 3.12 10.84 -11.18
N LEU A 163 2.34 9.76 -11.32
CA LEU A 163 2.77 8.41 -10.97
C LEU A 163 4.01 8.01 -11.78
N MET A 164 3.98 8.21 -13.10
CA MET A 164 5.05 7.88 -14.03
C MET A 164 6.31 8.72 -13.80
N ASP A 165 6.18 10.04 -13.67
CA ASP A 165 7.31 10.96 -13.42
C ASP A 165 8.08 10.57 -12.15
N ARG A 166 7.34 10.21 -11.09
CA ARG A 166 7.92 9.72 -9.84
C ARG A 166 8.63 8.39 -10.03
N ALA A 167 8.05 7.46 -10.79
CA ALA A 167 8.68 6.17 -11.06
C ALA A 167 9.99 6.33 -11.83
N ILE A 168 10.01 7.17 -12.87
CA ILE A 168 11.21 7.52 -13.64
C ILE A 168 12.27 8.14 -12.73
N LYS A 169 11.87 9.07 -11.85
CA LYS A 169 12.78 9.69 -10.88
C LYS A 169 13.38 8.66 -9.91
N THR A 170 12.57 7.74 -9.38
CA THR A 170 13.03 6.69 -8.47
C THR A 170 14.02 5.75 -9.18
N ALA A 171 13.68 5.29 -10.38
CA ALA A 171 14.50 4.37 -11.17
C ALA A 171 15.74 5.01 -11.81
N GLY A 172 15.74 6.34 -12.00
CA GLY A 172 16.76 7.06 -12.75
C GLY A 172 16.74 6.80 -14.27
N LYS A 173 15.70 6.15 -14.79
CA LYS A 173 15.53 5.83 -16.22
C LYS A 173 14.06 5.69 -16.60
N ALA A 174 13.75 5.79 -17.89
CA ALA A 174 12.45 5.36 -18.43
C ALA A 174 12.47 3.85 -18.74
N PRO A 175 11.33 3.16 -18.68
CA PRO A 175 11.22 1.77 -19.10
C PRO A 175 11.17 1.65 -20.63
N GLN A 176 11.37 0.44 -21.15
CA GLN A 176 11.10 0.15 -22.56
C GLN A 176 9.61 -0.13 -22.79
N THR A 177 8.93 -0.73 -21.81
CA THR A 177 7.52 -1.08 -21.92
C THR A 177 6.78 -0.72 -20.64
N VAL A 178 5.60 -0.12 -20.78
CA VAL A 178 4.66 0.10 -19.67
C VAL A 178 3.37 -0.65 -19.94
N LEU A 179 2.98 -1.49 -18.99
CA LEU A 179 1.76 -2.29 -19.02
C LEU A 179 0.71 -1.65 -18.12
N THR A 180 -0.48 -1.37 -18.67
CA THR A 180 -1.60 -0.83 -17.90
C THR A 180 -2.91 -1.55 -18.22
N ASP A 181 -3.94 -1.38 -17.41
CA ASP A 181 -5.30 -1.71 -17.84
C ASP A 181 -5.80 -0.73 -18.93
N LYS A 182 -6.99 -0.99 -19.50
CA LYS A 182 -7.64 -0.20 -20.55
C LYS A 182 -8.19 1.15 -20.09
N LEU A 183 -7.74 1.68 -18.96
CA LEU A 183 -8.17 2.99 -18.50
C LEU A 183 -7.68 4.09 -19.45
N ALA A 184 -8.59 4.94 -19.90
CA ALA A 184 -8.30 6.03 -20.83
C ALA A 184 -7.27 7.04 -20.29
N SER A 185 -7.15 7.20 -18.97
CA SER A 185 -6.15 8.08 -18.35
C SER A 185 -4.70 7.69 -18.64
N TYR A 186 -4.44 6.44 -19.04
CA TYR A 186 -3.10 5.99 -19.43
C TYR A 186 -2.75 6.27 -20.90
N LEU A 187 -3.72 6.65 -21.74
CA LEU A 187 -3.48 6.83 -23.18
C LEU A 187 -2.65 8.09 -23.49
N ASP A 188 -2.81 9.13 -22.68
CA ASP A 188 -2.21 10.44 -22.91
C ASP A 188 -1.08 10.76 -21.90
N VAL A 189 -0.39 9.73 -21.41
CA VAL A 189 0.77 9.87 -20.49
C VAL A 189 2.06 9.87 -21.30
N ASP A 190 2.98 10.77 -20.97
CA ASP A 190 4.36 10.73 -21.44
C ASP A 190 5.13 9.68 -20.62
N TYR A 191 5.39 8.54 -21.25
CA TYR A 191 6.14 7.43 -20.65
C TYR A 191 7.66 7.53 -20.88
N GLY A 192 8.10 8.45 -21.75
CA GLY A 192 9.45 8.49 -22.31
C GLY A 192 9.43 8.24 -23.82
N LYS A 193 10.33 8.92 -24.56
CA LYS A 193 10.35 8.95 -26.04
C LYS A 193 10.39 7.59 -26.73
N GLU A 194 11.05 6.61 -26.11
CA GLU A 194 11.26 5.27 -26.68
C GLU A 194 10.44 4.20 -25.93
N THR A 195 9.53 4.61 -25.07
CA THR A 195 8.74 3.71 -24.25
C THR A 195 7.47 3.28 -24.99
N GLU A 196 7.30 1.98 -25.15
CA GLU A 196 6.08 1.39 -25.67
C GLU A 196 5.03 1.26 -24.57
N HIS A 197 3.87 1.89 -24.76
CA HIS A 197 2.71 1.68 -23.90
C HIS A 197 1.84 0.54 -24.43
N GLN A 198 1.57 -0.44 -23.59
CA GLN A 198 0.70 -1.57 -23.91
C GLN A 198 -0.45 -1.66 -22.92
N GLN A 199 -1.69 -1.73 -23.43
CA GLN A 199 -2.86 -1.98 -22.61
C GLN A 199 -3.22 -3.47 -22.57
N GLY A 200 -3.46 -3.96 -21.35
CA GLY A 200 -4.56 -4.86 -20.98
C GLY A 200 -5.15 -5.74 -22.08
N SER A 201 -4.61 -6.93 -22.41
CA SER A 201 -5.28 -7.90 -23.30
C SER A 201 -5.06 -9.33 -22.83
N PRO A 202 -6.12 -10.17 -22.65
CA PRO A 202 -5.97 -11.57 -22.24
C PRO A 202 -5.05 -12.43 -23.13
N PHE A 203 -4.85 -12.00 -24.39
CA PHE A 203 -4.11 -12.75 -25.38
C PHE A 203 -2.64 -12.30 -25.51
N ARG A 204 -2.34 -11.00 -25.39
CA ARG A 204 -0.97 -10.48 -25.59
C ARG A 204 -0.01 -10.84 -24.44
N PHE A 205 -0.52 -10.82 -23.22
CA PHE A 205 0.28 -11.08 -22.01
C PHE A 205 0.68 -12.54 -21.82
N LYS A 206 -0.01 -13.48 -22.48
CA LYS A 206 0.37 -14.90 -22.45
C LYS A 206 1.63 -15.20 -23.28
N GLU A 207 1.91 -14.41 -24.30
CA GLU A 207 3.06 -14.62 -25.18
C GLU A 207 4.36 -14.06 -24.57
N THR A 208 4.29 -12.96 -23.81
CA THR A 208 5.45 -12.36 -23.13
C THR A 208 5.65 -12.88 -21.69
N GLY A 209 4.63 -13.49 -21.09
CA GLY A 209 4.62 -13.90 -19.68
C GLY A 209 4.40 -12.75 -18.68
N GLU A 210 4.24 -11.52 -19.17
CA GLU A 210 4.08 -10.30 -18.37
C GLU A 210 2.61 -9.92 -18.30
N SER A 211 2.08 -9.57 -17.13
CA SER A 211 0.65 -9.26 -16.99
C SER A 211 0.34 -8.26 -15.88
N THR A 212 -0.84 -7.65 -15.93
CA THR A 212 -1.38 -6.82 -14.83
C THR A 212 -1.71 -7.63 -13.58
N ALA A 213 -1.67 -8.97 -13.64
CA ALA A 213 -2.04 -9.83 -12.51
C ALA A 213 -1.14 -9.61 -11.28
N GLU A 214 0.12 -9.19 -11.49
CA GLU A 214 1.09 -8.96 -10.42
C GLU A 214 0.68 -7.78 -9.54
N ILE A 215 0.34 -6.66 -10.17
CA ILE A 215 -0.13 -5.47 -9.47
C ILE A 215 -1.56 -5.65 -8.94
N GLU A 216 -2.41 -6.42 -9.62
CA GLU A 216 -3.74 -6.79 -9.10
C GLU A 216 -3.63 -7.62 -7.82
N ARG A 217 -2.70 -8.58 -7.76
CA ARG A 217 -2.41 -9.35 -6.54
C ARG A 217 -1.91 -8.44 -5.42
N PHE A 218 -1.01 -7.51 -5.73
CA PHE A 218 -0.55 -6.50 -4.78
C PHE A 218 -1.71 -5.65 -4.24
N HIS A 219 -2.60 -5.16 -5.11
CA HIS A 219 -3.80 -4.44 -4.72
C HIS A 219 -4.74 -5.29 -3.85
N GLY A 220 -4.81 -6.59 -4.08
CA GLY A 220 -5.52 -7.55 -3.22
C GLY A 220 -5.02 -7.51 -1.78
N THR A 221 -3.70 -7.59 -1.58
CA THR A 221 -3.05 -7.50 -0.26
C THR A 221 -3.32 -6.15 0.40
N LEU A 222 -3.17 -5.05 -0.34
CA LEU A 222 -3.45 -3.70 0.16
C LEU A 222 -4.92 -3.51 0.58
N LYS A 223 -5.87 -4.05 -0.19
CA LYS A 223 -7.30 -4.01 0.13
C LYS A 223 -7.67 -4.85 1.35
N ALA A 224 -7.08 -6.05 1.49
CA ALA A 224 -7.28 -6.87 2.67
C ALA A 224 -6.85 -6.11 3.94
N ARG A 225 -5.72 -5.41 3.86
CA ARG A 225 -5.20 -4.56 4.94
C ARG A 225 -6.14 -3.40 5.29
N THR A 226 -6.49 -2.58 4.30
CA THR A 226 -7.33 -1.38 4.53
C THR A 226 -8.75 -1.71 4.98
N LYS A 227 -9.29 -2.87 4.58
CA LYS A 227 -10.57 -3.40 5.08
C LYS A 227 -10.54 -3.63 6.60
N VAL A 228 -9.46 -4.23 7.13
CA VAL A 228 -9.30 -4.49 8.58
C VAL A 228 -9.16 -3.20 9.39
N MET A 229 -8.55 -2.17 8.81
CA MET A 229 -8.41 -0.84 9.42
C MET A 229 -9.74 -0.07 9.50
N ARG A 230 -10.82 -0.58 8.88
CA ARG A 230 -12.12 0.10 8.70
C ARG A 230 -12.01 1.42 7.93
N GLY A 231 -11.09 1.47 6.97
CA GLY A 231 -10.79 2.67 6.20
C GLY A 231 -9.90 3.66 6.93
N LEU A 232 -9.15 4.44 6.17
CA LEU A 232 -8.32 5.52 6.69
C LEU A 232 -9.23 6.73 6.99
N LYS A 233 -8.93 7.51 8.04
CA LYS A 233 -9.82 8.58 8.51
C LYS A 233 -9.63 9.91 7.80
N ASN A 234 -8.47 10.12 7.19
CA ASN A 234 -8.16 11.32 6.40
C ASN A 234 -7.12 10.96 5.33
N ILE A 235 -6.89 11.90 4.41
CA ILE A 235 -5.99 11.67 3.28
C ILE A 235 -4.52 11.68 3.71
N GLU A 236 -4.18 12.46 4.75
CA GLU A 236 -2.83 12.55 5.31
C GLU A 236 -2.40 11.21 5.90
N THR A 237 -3.23 10.60 6.75
CA THR A 237 -3.02 9.25 7.30
C THR A 237 -2.93 8.21 6.18
N ALA A 238 -3.66 8.41 5.08
CA ALA A 238 -3.57 7.53 3.93
C ALA A 238 -2.23 7.64 3.21
N VAL A 239 -1.72 8.86 3.03
CA VAL A 239 -0.38 9.10 2.49
C VAL A 239 0.69 8.49 3.40
N ASP A 240 0.63 8.75 4.71
CA ASP A 240 1.57 8.18 5.70
C ASP A 240 1.56 6.65 5.66
N PHE A 241 0.36 6.05 5.65
CA PHE A 241 0.20 4.61 5.52
C PHE A 241 0.81 4.08 4.22
N THR A 242 0.59 4.76 3.10
CA THR A 242 1.12 4.35 1.79
C THR A 242 2.65 4.40 1.77
N GLN A 243 3.25 5.46 2.32
CA GLN A 243 4.70 5.59 2.41
C GLN A 243 5.31 4.49 3.28
N GLY A 244 4.69 4.20 4.43
CA GLY A 244 5.13 3.11 5.29
C GLY A 244 4.92 1.74 4.68
N TRP A 245 3.83 1.55 3.92
CA TRP A 245 3.59 0.32 3.18
C TRP A 245 4.63 0.11 2.09
N LEU A 246 5.00 1.14 1.34
CA LEU A 246 6.07 1.08 0.35
C LEU A 246 7.40 0.69 0.99
N ALA A 247 7.78 1.34 2.10
CA ALA A 247 8.99 1.02 2.83
C ALA A 247 8.97 -0.45 3.33
N HIS A 248 7.86 -0.88 3.90
CA HIS A 248 7.70 -2.25 4.37
C HIS A 248 7.77 -3.27 3.22
N TYR A 249 6.98 -3.07 2.18
CA TYR A 249 6.87 -3.96 1.03
C TYR A 249 8.20 -4.11 0.29
N ASN A 250 8.85 -2.99 -0.05
CA ASN A 250 10.08 -3.04 -0.83
C ASN A 250 11.28 -3.54 -0.01
N TYR A 251 11.41 -3.15 1.25
CA TYR A 251 12.67 -3.32 1.99
C TYR A 251 12.63 -4.34 3.11
N LEU A 252 11.46 -4.64 3.67
CA LEU A 252 11.35 -5.45 4.90
C LEU A 252 10.55 -6.74 4.70
N ARG A 253 9.75 -6.84 3.65
CA ARG A 253 8.85 -7.95 3.40
C ARG A 253 9.45 -8.93 2.37
N PRO A 254 9.77 -10.16 2.76
CA PRO A 254 10.09 -11.24 1.83
C PRO A 254 8.96 -11.45 0.82
N HIS A 255 9.32 -11.76 -0.42
CA HIS A 255 8.35 -12.01 -1.48
C HIS A 255 8.51 -13.43 -2.02
N GLU A 256 7.46 -14.25 -1.90
CA GLU A 256 7.47 -15.67 -2.35
C GLU A 256 7.89 -15.80 -3.82
N GLY A 257 7.37 -14.93 -4.69
CA GLY A 257 7.73 -14.89 -6.11
C GLY A 257 9.18 -14.47 -6.41
N LEU A 258 9.96 -14.09 -5.39
CA LEU A 258 11.36 -13.71 -5.47
C LEU A 258 12.26 -14.63 -4.63
N ASN A 259 11.81 -15.85 -4.32
CA ASN A 259 12.52 -16.80 -3.45
C ASN A 259 12.85 -16.17 -2.08
N ASP A 260 11.84 -15.54 -1.46
CA ASP A 260 11.92 -14.89 -0.15
C ASP A 260 12.92 -13.72 -0.03
N LYS A 261 13.40 -13.22 -1.16
CA LYS A 261 14.06 -11.91 -1.20
C LYS A 261 13.03 -10.78 -1.13
N THR A 262 13.45 -9.64 -0.60
CA THR A 262 12.67 -8.41 -0.72
C THR A 262 12.81 -7.83 -2.13
N PRO A 263 11.83 -7.06 -2.62
CA PRO A 263 11.96 -6.35 -3.90
C PRO A 263 13.23 -5.48 -3.98
N ALA A 264 13.64 -4.85 -2.88
CA ALA A 264 14.88 -4.07 -2.81
C ALA A 264 16.12 -4.94 -3.01
N GLN A 265 16.17 -6.13 -2.41
CA GLN A 265 17.27 -7.08 -2.60
C GLN A 265 17.35 -7.56 -4.05
N GLU A 266 16.20 -7.89 -4.66
CA GLU A 266 16.17 -8.30 -6.07
C GLU A 266 16.52 -7.13 -7.01
N ALA A 267 16.20 -5.90 -6.64
CA ALA A 267 16.66 -4.68 -7.30
C ALA A 267 18.12 -4.31 -7.00
N GLY A 268 18.89 -5.19 -6.38
CA GLY A 268 20.34 -5.02 -6.14
C GLY A 268 20.70 -3.94 -5.13
N LEU A 269 19.77 -3.58 -4.23
CA LEU A 269 20.01 -2.60 -3.18
C LEU A 269 20.65 -3.26 -1.95
N ALA A 270 21.78 -2.71 -1.52
CA ALA A 270 22.42 -3.07 -0.24
C ALA A 270 21.76 -2.27 0.90
N TYR A 271 20.59 -2.74 1.34
CA TYR A 271 19.88 -2.14 2.48
C TYR A 271 20.39 -2.73 3.80
N PRO A 272 20.87 -1.92 4.76
CA PRO A 272 21.56 -2.42 5.96
C PRO A 272 20.62 -2.97 7.04
N TYR A 273 19.31 -2.74 6.92
CA TYR A 273 18.35 -3.15 7.94
C TYR A 273 17.54 -4.35 7.46
N ARG A 274 17.53 -5.44 8.25
CA ARG A 274 16.83 -6.68 7.87
C ARG A 274 15.36 -6.65 8.25
N ASN A 275 15.01 -5.90 9.28
CA ASN A 275 13.66 -5.85 9.84
C ASN A 275 13.41 -4.49 10.54
N TRP A 276 12.21 -4.32 11.10
CA TRP A 276 11.85 -3.11 11.84
C TRP A 276 12.73 -2.86 13.07
N GLN A 277 13.20 -3.90 13.75
CA GLN A 277 14.07 -3.76 14.93
C GLN A 277 15.40 -3.11 14.57
N ASP A 278 16.02 -3.53 13.46
CA ASP A 278 17.26 -2.94 12.95
C ASP A 278 17.07 -1.44 12.68
N ILE A 279 15.94 -1.04 12.06
CA ILE A 279 15.58 0.38 11.86
C ILE A 279 15.41 1.10 13.20
N ILE A 280 14.61 0.53 14.11
CA ILE A 280 14.30 1.11 15.44
C ILE A 280 15.58 1.39 16.23
N ARG A 281 16.58 0.50 16.15
CA ARG A 281 17.83 0.59 16.93
C ARG A 281 18.88 1.46 16.25
N ASN A 282 19.04 1.30 14.95
CA ASN A 282 20.26 1.74 14.25
C ASN A 282 20.03 2.95 13.34
N HIS A 283 18.78 3.28 13.01
CA HIS A 283 18.49 4.44 12.16
C HIS A 283 18.28 5.70 13.02
N THR A 284 18.99 6.77 12.66
CA THR A 284 18.78 8.10 13.20
C THR A 284 18.19 8.98 12.10
N PRO A 285 16.94 9.46 12.24
CA PRO A 285 16.30 10.21 11.17
C PRO A 285 16.98 11.58 10.98
N SER A 286 17.05 12.02 9.72
CA SER A 286 17.60 13.32 9.34
C SER A 286 16.88 14.50 9.99
N VAL A 287 15.57 14.37 10.21
CA VAL A 287 14.72 15.36 10.88
C VAL A 287 14.11 14.75 12.13
N LYS A 288 14.03 15.54 13.21
CA LYS A 288 13.37 15.10 14.44
C LYS A 288 11.90 14.80 14.16
N VAL A 289 11.51 13.54 14.34
CA VAL A 289 10.13 13.10 14.18
C VAL A 289 9.31 13.59 15.37
N ILE A 290 8.31 14.43 15.09
CA ILE A 290 7.33 14.92 16.06
C ILE A 290 5.98 14.31 15.68
N ILE A 291 5.36 13.59 16.62
CA ILE A 291 4.01 13.08 16.43
C ILE A 291 3.04 14.11 17.02
N GLU A 292 2.37 14.84 16.13
CA GLU A 292 1.31 15.75 16.54
C GLU A 292 0.02 14.98 16.84
N HIS A 293 -0.49 15.13 18.06
CA HIS A 293 -1.81 14.64 18.42
C HIS A 293 -2.86 15.62 17.93
N GLN A 294 -3.43 15.37 16.75
CA GLN A 294 -4.60 16.11 16.30
C GLN A 294 -5.77 15.89 17.28
N PRO A 295 -6.43 16.95 17.78
CA PRO A 295 -7.64 16.79 18.59
C PRO A 295 -8.68 15.99 17.81
N ARG A 296 -9.48 15.17 18.51
CA ARG A 296 -10.48 14.28 17.89
C ARG A 296 -11.67 15.03 17.25
N ASP A 297 -11.58 16.34 17.14
CA ASP A 297 -12.60 17.15 16.48
C ASP A 297 -12.54 16.84 14.99
N ARG A 298 -13.59 16.15 14.53
CA ARG A 298 -13.70 15.65 13.17
C ARG A 298 -13.78 16.83 12.23
N VAL A 299 -12.66 17.22 11.64
CA VAL A 299 -12.69 17.97 10.38
C VAL A 299 -13.29 17.02 9.35
N LYS A 300 -14.61 17.09 9.17
CA LYS A 300 -15.28 16.38 8.07
C LYS A 300 -14.65 16.90 6.80
N LEU A 301 -13.99 16.03 6.04
CA LEU A 301 -13.49 16.38 4.74
C LEU A 301 -14.68 16.83 3.87
N PRO A 302 -14.58 17.93 3.11
CA PRO A 302 -15.64 18.32 2.19
C PRO A 302 -15.94 17.15 1.24
N ILE A 303 -17.23 16.90 1.00
CA ILE A 303 -17.68 15.87 0.07
C ILE A 303 -17.27 16.33 -1.33
N ILE A 304 -16.21 15.74 -1.88
CA ILE A 304 -15.84 15.97 -3.28
C ILE A 304 -16.41 14.80 -4.09
N GLN A 305 -17.34 15.10 -5.01
CA GLN A 305 -17.77 14.10 -5.98
C GLN A 305 -16.56 13.71 -6.84
N VAL A 306 -16.14 12.45 -6.73
CA VAL A 306 -15.14 11.84 -7.62
C VAL A 306 -15.75 11.79 -9.02
N GLY A 307 -15.52 12.86 -9.80
CA GLY A 307 -15.98 12.92 -11.17
C GLY A 307 -15.26 11.85 -12.01
N ARG A 308 -16.03 11.03 -12.72
CA ARG A 308 -15.49 10.36 -13.92
C ARG A 308 -15.08 11.45 -14.92
N PRO A 309 -14.00 11.29 -15.70
CA PRO A 309 -13.65 12.25 -16.75
C PRO A 309 -14.88 12.53 -17.60
N ARG A 310 -15.26 13.81 -17.75
CA ARG A 310 -16.28 14.18 -18.74
C ARG A 310 -15.74 13.75 -20.09
N ARG A 311 -16.38 12.76 -20.72
CA ARG A 311 -16.20 12.50 -22.15
C ARG A 311 -16.56 13.82 -22.85
N ASN A 312 -15.56 14.53 -23.38
CA ASN A 312 -15.81 15.57 -24.34
C ASN A 312 -16.46 14.87 -25.54
N ARG A 313 -17.78 15.02 -25.65
CA ARG A 313 -18.51 14.61 -26.86
C ARG A 313 -18.01 15.56 -27.93
N ILE A 314 -17.07 15.11 -28.76
CA ILE A 314 -16.86 15.72 -30.06
C ILE A 314 -18.19 15.53 -30.78
N SER A 315 -19.00 16.59 -30.83
CA SER A 315 -20.21 16.61 -31.62
C SER A 315 -19.80 16.63 -33.08
N GLN A 316 -19.55 15.47 -33.66
CA GLN A 316 -19.75 15.33 -35.09
C GLN A 316 -21.24 15.59 -35.33
N LEU A 317 -21.55 16.77 -35.88
CA LEU A 317 -22.83 17.09 -36.48
C LEU A 317 -23.07 16.10 -37.62
N THR A 318 -23.58 14.93 -37.26
CA THR A 318 -24.34 14.09 -38.18
C THR A 318 -25.79 14.42 -37.91
N SER A 319 -26.46 15.02 -38.90
CA SER A 319 -27.89 15.27 -38.88
C SER A 319 -28.63 13.93 -38.82
N LYS A 320 -28.87 13.41 -37.62
CA LYS A 320 -29.79 12.30 -37.41
C LYS A 320 -31.20 12.80 -37.69
N VAL A 321 -31.67 12.58 -38.92
CA VAL A 321 -33.10 12.62 -39.23
C VAL A 321 -33.73 11.43 -38.52
N THR A 322 -34.32 11.64 -37.35
CA THR A 322 -35.20 10.67 -36.71
C THR A 322 -36.56 10.73 -37.42
N PRO A 323 -37.08 9.63 -38.00
CA PRO A 323 -38.42 9.62 -38.54
C PRO A 323 -39.44 9.87 -37.40
N LYS A 324 -40.45 10.72 -37.66
CA LYS A 324 -41.52 11.00 -36.69
C LYS A 324 -42.26 9.69 -36.35
N PRO A 325 -42.56 9.41 -35.07
CA PRO A 325 -43.41 8.29 -34.70
C PRO A 325 -44.84 8.48 -35.27
N PRO A 326 -45.53 7.40 -35.67
CA PRO A 326 -46.90 7.49 -36.17
C PRO A 326 -47.87 7.95 -35.06
N ARG A 327 -48.91 8.71 -35.44
CA ARG A 327 -49.97 9.15 -34.51
C ARG A 327 -50.95 8.00 -34.25
N PHE A 328 -51.21 7.70 -32.98
CA PHE A 328 -52.15 6.65 -32.54
C PHE A 328 -53.60 7.18 -32.44
N ALA A 329 -54.59 6.35 -32.74
CA ALA A 329 -56.00 6.64 -32.47
C ALA A 329 -56.46 5.97 -31.15
N LYS A 330 -57.60 6.42 -30.60
CA LYS A 330 -58.13 5.93 -29.32
C LYS A 330 -58.54 4.46 -29.43
N GLY A 331 -57.72 3.55 -28.89
CA GLY A 331 -57.99 2.10 -28.87
C GLY A 331 -56.88 1.19 -29.40
N ASP A 332 -55.76 1.77 -29.87
CA ASP A 332 -54.59 1.02 -30.35
C ASP A 332 -53.66 0.61 -29.19
N TYR A 333 -53.09 -0.60 -29.25
CA TYR A 333 -52.04 -1.03 -28.32
C TYR A 333 -50.83 -1.56 -29.09
N TYR A 334 -49.65 -1.13 -28.68
CA TYR A 334 -48.37 -1.45 -29.30
C TYR A 334 -47.64 -2.48 -28.42
N THR A 335 -47.29 -3.64 -28.97
CA THR A 335 -46.27 -4.49 -28.36
C THR A 335 -45.02 -4.32 -29.21
N GLY A 336 -43.85 -4.16 -28.58
CA GLY A 336 -42.60 -3.63 -29.20
C GLY A 336 -42.00 -4.39 -30.39
N LYS A 337 -42.77 -5.22 -31.11
CA LYS A 337 -42.43 -5.87 -32.38
C LYS A 337 -43.39 -5.57 -33.55
N GLY A 338 -44.43 -4.73 -33.38
CA GLY A 338 -45.30 -4.29 -34.48
C GLY A 338 -46.75 -3.99 -34.06
N MET A 339 -47.53 -3.38 -34.96
CA MET A 339 -48.92 -2.96 -34.72
C MET A 339 -49.91 -4.09 -35.03
N ILE A 340 -50.86 -4.38 -34.13
CA ILE A 340 -51.98 -5.31 -34.38
C ILE A 340 -53.28 -4.50 -34.37
N SER A 341 -53.99 -4.45 -35.50
CA SER A 341 -55.30 -3.80 -35.66
C SER A 341 -56.45 -4.70 -35.18
N ARG A 342 -57.49 -4.09 -34.59
CA ARG A 342 -58.70 -4.72 -34.03
C ARG A 342 -59.77 -5.02 -35.09
N HIS A 343 -59.50 -5.88 -36.07
CA HIS A 343 -60.58 -6.52 -36.82
C HIS A 343 -60.56 -8.03 -36.55
N PRO A 344 -61.69 -8.64 -36.12
CA PRO A 344 -61.74 -10.06 -35.82
C PRO A 344 -61.41 -10.84 -37.11
N PHE A 345 -60.35 -11.66 -37.06
CA PHE A 345 -60.08 -12.68 -38.06
C PHE A 345 -61.27 -13.65 -38.08
N LYS A 346 -62.23 -13.42 -38.98
CA LYS A 346 -63.22 -14.42 -39.39
C LYS A 346 -62.52 -15.38 -40.36
N GLY A 347 -62.28 -16.61 -39.93
CA GLY A 347 -61.89 -17.71 -40.83
C GLY A 347 -60.63 -18.45 -40.39
N GLY A 348 -60.82 -19.61 -39.77
CA GLY A 348 -59.76 -20.54 -39.42
C GLY A 348 -60.23 -21.58 -38.42
N ARG A 349 -60.91 -22.64 -38.91
CA ARG A 349 -61.38 -23.75 -38.07
C ARG A 349 -60.18 -24.45 -37.40
N ALA A 350 -60.16 -24.46 -36.07
CA ALA A 350 -59.23 -25.28 -35.30
C ALA A 350 -59.60 -26.76 -35.44
N ARG A 351 -58.75 -27.57 -36.09
CA ARG A 351 -58.77 -29.03 -35.92
C ARG A 351 -58.04 -29.37 -34.62
N ARG A 352 -58.79 -29.84 -33.61
CA ARG A 352 -58.25 -30.48 -32.41
C ARG A 352 -57.64 -31.82 -32.81
N GLY A 353 -56.32 -31.94 -32.78
CA GLY A 353 -55.59 -33.21 -32.77
C GLY A 353 -55.29 -33.60 -31.34
N ARG A 354 -55.73 -34.80 -30.96
CA ARG A 354 -55.71 -35.39 -29.61
C ARG A 354 -54.29 -35.85 -29.25
N LEU A 355 -53.90 -35.65 -28.00
CA LEU A 355 -52.76 -36.29 -27.37
C LEU A 355 -52.92 -37.82 -27.41
N VAL A 356 -51.87 -38.51 -27.87
CA VAL A 356 -51.44 -39.83 -27.40
C VAL A 356 -49.92 -39.76 -27.28
#